data_AF-A0A4V0XA07-F1
#
_entry.id   AF-A0A4V0XA07-F1
#
_cell.length_a   1.000
_cell.length_b   1.000
_cell.length_c   1.000
_cell.angle_alpha   90.00
_cell.angle_beta   90.00
_cell.angle_gamma   90.00
#
_symmetry.space_group_name_H-M   'P 1'
#
loop_
_entity.id
_entity.type
_entity.pdbx_description
1 polymer ?
#
loop_
_entity_poly.entity_id
_entity_poly.type
_entity_poly.pdbx_seq_one_letter_code
_entity_poly.pdbx_strand_id
1 'polypeptide(L)' 'MKNNPTSITGQINQKAIDLLSDSPEGIRWSEMLKLIQSAYPEFHPKTINGTVWKLVENNPKEVYKPEKGLFKHTKFK' A
#
# COMPACT_ATOMS: atom_id res chain seq x y z
N MET A 1 7.43 3.37 12.92
CA MET A 1 7.85 1.95 13.09
C MET A 1 8.64 1.57 11.84
N LYS A 2 9.77 0.86 11.97
CA LYS A 2 10.53 0.37 10.80
C LYS A 2 9.82 -0.88 10.28
N ASN A 3 9.34 -0.87 9.04
CA ASN A 3 8.71 -2.05 8.42
C ASN A 3 9.80 -3.11 8.21
N ASN A 4 9.70 -4.23 8.93
CA ASN A 4 10.60 -5.36 8.75
C ASN A 4 10.14 -6.11 7.49
N PRO A 5 10.93 -6.17 6.40
CA PRO A 5 10.46 -6.70 5.11
C PRO A 5 10.07 -8.18 5.15
N THR A 6 10.45 -8.90 6.21
CA THR A 6 10.11 -10.30 6.44
C THR A 6 8.71 -10.50 7.04
N SER A 7 8.10 -9.49 7.65
CA SER A 7 6.74 -9.62 8.20
C SER A 7 5.69 -9.52 7.11
N ILE A 8 4.53 -10.14 7.32
CA ILE A 8 3.36 -10.00 6.42
C ILE A 8 3.03 -8.52 6.17
N THR A 9 3.08 -7.69 7.23
CA THR A 9 2.84 -6.24 7.10
C THR A 9 3.93 -5.53 6.31
N GLY A 10 5.20 -5.92 6.46
CA GLY A 10 6.31 -5.38 5.67
C GLY A 10 6.16 -5.71 4.19
N GLN A 11 5.82 -6.96 3.87
CA GLN A 11 5.56 -7.41 2.50
C GLN A 11 4.39 -6.65 1.86
N ILE A 12 3.28 -6.47 2.61
CA ILE A 12 2.14 -5.68 2.13
C ILE A 12 2.52 -4.21 1.88
N ASN A 13 3.26 -3.58 2.80
CA ASN A 13 3.72 -2.20 2.62
C ASN A 13 4.62 -2.07 1.39
N GLN A 14 5.61 -2.96 1.24
CA GLN A 14 6.52 -2.94 0.10
C GLN A 14 5.76 -3.09 -1.20
N LYS A 15 4.86 -4.09 -1.29
CA LYS A 15 4.05 -4.30 -2.49
C LYS A 15 3.18 -3.09 -2.82
N ALA A 16 2.58 -2.44 -1.81
CA ALA A 16 1.79 -1.24 -2.02
C ALA A 16 2.64 -0.08 -2.57
N ILE A 17 3.85 0.11 -2.04
CA ILE A 17 4.79 1.15 -2.51
C ILE A 17 5.22 0.87 -3.95
N ASP A 18 5.55 -0.39 -4.28
CA ASP A 18 5.92 -0.80 -5.64
C ASP A 18 4.79 -0.51 -6.64
N LEU A 19 3.56 -0.94 -6.31
CA LEU A 19 2.38 -0.68 -7.14
C LEU A 19 2.16 0.83 -7.38
N LEU A 20 2.33 1.65 -6.33
CA LEU A 20 2.19 3.10 -6.44
C LEU A 20 3.35 3.74 -7.20
N SER A 21 4.55 3.15 -7.13
CA SER A 21 5.71 3.59 -7.90
C SER A 21 5.52 3.37 -9.40
N ASP A 22 4.78 2.36 -9.81
CA ASP A 22 4.50 2.10 -11.23
C ASP A 22 3.22 2.77 -11.73
N SER A 23 2.49 3.48 -10.86
CA SER A 23 1.20 4.11 -11.16
C SER A 23 1.23 5.64 -10.94
N PRO A 24 1.59 6.45 -11.95
CA PRO A 24 1.60 7.92 -11.85
C PRO A 24 0.24 8.51 -11.45
N GLU A 25 -0.84 7.88 -11.91
CA GLU A 25 -2.24 8.23 -11.64
C GLU A 25 -2.67 7.89 -10.19
N GLY A 26 -1.88 7.06 -9.50
CA GLY A 26 -2.22 6.51 -8.19
C GLY A 26 -3.18 5.32 -8.26
N ILE A 27 -3.48 4.75 -7.11
CA ILE A 27 -4.31 3.55 -6.99
C ILE A 27 -5.44 3.80 -5.98
N ARG A 28 -6.67 3.45 -6.38
CA ARG A 28 -7.84 3.49 -5.49
C ARG A 28 -7.75 2.37 -4.45
N TRP A 29 -8.22 2.64 -3.24
CA TRP A 29 -8.22 1.71 -2.11
C TRP A 29 -8.70 0.30 -2.48
N SER A 30 -9.88 0.19 -3.11
CA SER A 30 -10.47 -1.09 -3.50
C SER A 30 -9.61 -1.85 -4.49
N GLU A 31 -8.98 -1.17 -5.45
CA GLU A 31 -8.03 -1.77 -6.38
C GLU A 31 -6.75 -2.20 -5.67
N MET A 32 -6.20 -1.37 -4.80
CA MET A 32 -4.99 -1.72 -4.03
C MET A 32 -5.20 -3.02 -3.24
N LEU A 33 -6.35 -3.17 -2.57
CA LEU A 33 -6.67 -4.38 -1.83
C LEU A 33 -6.73 -5.61 -2.73
N LYS A 34 -7.36 -5.50 -3.90
CA LYS A 34 -7.44 -6.62 -4.87
C LYS A 34 -6.07 -6.99 -5.41
N LEU A 35 -5.26 -6.00 -5.79
CA LEU A 35 -3.91 -6.23 -6.32
C LEU A 35 -3.02 -6.92 -5.29
N ILE A 36 -3.07 -6.50 -4.03
CA ILE A 36 -2.30 -7.11 -2.95
C ILE A 36 -2.83 -8.51 -2.63
N GLN A 37 -4.15 -8.71 -2.58
CA GLN A 37 -4.74 -10.04 -2.34
C GLN A 37 -4.44 -11.02 -3.46
N SER A 38 -4.39 -10.55 -4.71
CA SER A 38 -3.99 -11.35 -5.88
C SER A 38 -2.52 -11.74 -5.83
N ALA A 39 -1.65 -10.82 -5.38
CA ALA A 39 -0.22 -11.09 -5.21
C ALA A 39 0.07 -12.03 -4.03
N TYR A 40 -0.76 -11.98 -2.98
CA TYR A 40 -0.61 -12.78 -1.75
C TYR A 40 -1.94 -13.43 -1.35
N PRO A 41 -2.37 -14.49 -2.04
CA PRO A 41 -3.64 -15.16 -1.75
C PRO A 41 -3.67 -15.79 -0.35
N GLU A 42 -2.52 -16.11 0.24
CA GLU A 42 -2.40 -16.63 1.60
C GLU A 42 -2.59 -15.57 2.71
N PHE A 43 -2.50 -14.28 2.37
CA PHE A 43 -2.63 -13.22 3.36
C PHE A 43 -4.09 -12.98 3.69
N HIS A 44 -4.38 -12.93 4.99
CA HIS A 44 -5.74 -12.72 5.47
C HIS A 44 -6.24 -11.32 5.05
N PRO A 45 -7.45 -11.18 4.46
CA PRO A 45 -7.98 -9.91 3.96
C PRO A 45 -7.98 -8.79 5.01
N LYS A 46 -8.30 -9.14 6.27
CA LYS A 46 -8.27 -8.18 7.40
C LYS A 46 -6.88 -7.59 7.65
N THR A 47 -5.83 -8.38 7.45
CA THR A 47 -4.43 -7.94 7.62
C THR A 47 -4.03 -7.00 6.49
N ILE A 48 -4.43 -7.32 5.26
CA ILE A 48 -4.25 -6.42 4.10
C ILE A 48 -4.97 -5.10 4.36
N ASN A 49 -6.26 -5.15 4.69
CA ASN A 49 -7.07 -3.96 4.99
C ASN A 49 -6.44 -3.09 6.09
N GLY A 50 -6.06 -3.69 7.23
CA GLY A 50 -5.47 -2.96 8.34
C GLY A 50 -4.11 -2.34 8.00
N THR A 51 -3.30 -3.03 7.19
CA THR A 51 -1.97 -2.53 6.78
C THR A 51 -2.10 -1.39 5.77
N VAL A 52 -2.95 -1.56 4.74
CA VAL A 52 -3.19 -0.52 3.73
C VAL A 52 -3.84 0.72 4.37
N TRP A 53 -4.66 0.55 5.41
CA TRP A 53 -5.27 1.68 6.15
C TRP A 53 -4.21 2.60 6.75
N LYS A 54 -3.16 1.99 7.30
CA LYS A 54 -2.04 2.68 7.93
C LYS A 54 -0.90 2.99 6.95
N LEU A 55 -1.07 2.75 5.64
CA LEU A 55 0.01 2.87 4.66
C LEU A 55 0.67 4.26 4.67
N VAL A 56 -0.15 5.32 4.71
CA VAL A 56 0.34 6.71 4.74
C VAL A 56 1.00 7.05 6.08
N GLU A 57 0.42 6.59 7.20
CA GLU A 57 0.97 6.80 8.53
C GLU A 57 2.32 6.11 8.69
N ASN A 58 2.47 4.90 8.14
CA ASN A 58 3.67 4.10 8.23
C ASN A 58 4.76 4.54 7.23
N ASN A 59 4.36 5.07 6.07
CA ASN A 59 5.29 5.42 4.98
C ASN A 59 5.04 6.86 4.45
N PRO A 60 5.06 7.90 5.31
CA PRO A 60 4.67 9.26 4.92
C PRO A 60 5.64 9.94 3.94
N LYS A 61 6.86 9.39 3.81
CA LYS A 61 7.87 9.89 2.86
C LYS A 61 7.65 9.37 1.44
N GLU A 62 6.93 8.26 1.30
CA GLU A 62 6.77 7.53 0.03
C GLU A 62 5.33 7.59 -0.46
N VAL A 63 4.34 7.66 0.45
CA VAL A 63 2.93 7.59 0.10
C VAL A 63 2.16 8.77 0.67
N TYR A 64 1.29 9.37 -0.15
CA TYR A 64 0.32 10.37 0.26
C TYR A 64 -1.05 10.10 -0.37
N LYS A 65 -2.06 10.85 0.06
CA LYS A 65 -3.44 10.76 -0.46
C LYS A 65 -3.86 12.10 -1.04
N PRO A 66 -3.90 12.26 -2.37
CA PRO A 66 -4.44 13.48 -3.00
C PRO A 66 -5.95 13.63 -2.75
N GLU A 67 -6.66 12.50 -2.63
CA GLU A 67 -8.11 12.46 -2.44
C GLU A 67 -8.52 11.30 -1.52
N LYS A 68 -9.78 11.30 -1.07
CA LYS A 68 -10.33 10.18 -0.27
C LYS A 68 -10.27 8.88 -1.08
N GLY A 69 -9.53 7.92 -0.54
CA GLY A 69 -9.42 6.57 -1.10
C GLY A 69 -8.51 6.47 -2.34
N LEU A 70 -7.80 7.54 -2.73
CA LEU A 70 -6.75 7.50 -3.74
C LEU A 70 -5.39 7.63 -3.06
N PHE A 71 -4.47 6.73 -3.38
CA PHE A 71 -3.10 6.73 -2.88
C PHE A 71 -2.16 7.05 -4.04
N LYS A 72 -1.12 7.85 -3.78
CA LYS A 72 -0.07 8.17 -4.75
C LYS A 72 1.31 8.08 -4.12
N HIS A 73 2.29 7.76 -4.96
CA HIS A 73 3.69 7.84 -4.58
C HIS A 73 4.17 9.29 -4.59
N THR A 74 4.94 9.72 -3.58
CA THR A 74 5.44 11.09 -3.44
C THR A 74 6.36 11.53 -4.59
N LYS A 75 6.95 10.57 -5.31
CA LYS A 75 7.78 10.83 -6.51
C LYS A 75 7.00 11.44 -7.68
N PHE A 76 5.67 11.34 -7.68
CA PHE A 76 4.78 11.90 -8.72
C PHE A 76 4.07 13.17 -8.25
N LYS A 77 4.54 13.76 -7.14
CA LYS A 77 4.06 15.03 -6.62
C LYS A 77 4.66 16.20 -7.38
#